data_AF-A0A0L0NL66-F1
#
_entry.id   AF-A0A0L0NL66-F1
#
_cell.length_a   1.000
_cell.length_b   1.000
_cell.length_c   1.000
_cell.angle_alpha   90.00
_cell.angle_beta   90.00
_cell.angle_gamma   90.00
#
_symmetry.space_group_name_H-M   'P 1'
#
loop_
_entity.id
_entity.type
_entity.pdbx_description
1 polymer ?
#
loop_
_entity_poly.entity_id
_entity_poly.type
_entity_poly.pdbx_seq_one_letter_code
_entity_poly.pdbx_strand_id
1 'polypeptide(L)'
;MSSSGPRSGERMVHQDYIARIRFSNALPPPPNPPKLLDIPNTGLASGQYTTPGFASRLAREQPLNIEADAELGMPLNLVGMPGVFDGDERSIQAPAQLPALHPHDRPLLRPIAALGKLKVAEANVSFLRRTEYISSSTMKRPESGNARVLLAKTRKPARPAPDAAADSPQAIKRNIDRSFEVAELDLKDAKRVRHPSKKHLKLVEAVPLLPDLDSFPDSGAYVTIKFLTNPVTGKTEYDNRLLSGLFRPIDRTATEEAMYEAALEAHDRDPLNNPKPPNLMNYDFYLPQSHDVHRDFRRSFDVDDPEHDGSDATTFQFNRVRGYETAQETELDHQTKYEDEIILAYNDVDEYPRQKAIYYYPVMQKSAIRPQRTKNIARTSGLSQEGDDMIINQLDISILDPTEEMLDAMKNYKEKPLGWDQGGEEPEQDSEAGKSDTKSPDEDRDAEGEDEDEDEED
;
A
#
# COMPACT_ATOMS: atom_id res chain seq x y z
N MET A 1 51.25 50.69 -42.59
CA MET A 1 50.85 51.25 -43.89
C MET A 1 51.12 50.23 -44.98
N SER A 2 50.15 50.08 -45.87
CA SER A 2 50.27 49.75 -47.30
C SER A 2 50.81 48.39 -47.76
N SER A 3 49.90 47.72 -48.46
CA SER A 3 50.03 46.71 -49.52
C SER A 3 51.24 46.81 -50.45
N SER A 4 51.71 45.67 -50.97
CA SER A 4 51.88 45.51 -52.43
C SER A 4 52.02 44.03 -52.83
N GLY A 5 51.18 43.63 -53.79
CA GLY A 5 51.33 42.40 -54.57
C GLY A 5 52.47 42.50 -55.60
N PRO A 6 52.62 41.48 -56.46
CA PRO A 6 53.89 40.83 -56.75
C PRO A 6 54.75 41.56 -57.77
N ARG A 7 56.08 41.45 -57.63
CA ARG A 7 57.04 41.76 -58.70
C ARG A 7 57.70 40.47 -59.18
N SER A 8 57.44 40.12 -60.43
CA SER A 8 58.11 39.08 -61.18
C SER A 8 59.54 39.50 -61.53
N GLY A 9 60.51 38.60 -61.34
CA GLY A 9 61.79 38.65 -62.06
C GLY A 9 63.08 38.79 -61.22
N GLU A 10 63.21 38.08 -60.10
CA GLU A 10 64.48 38.01 -59.36
C GLU A 10 65.13 36.62 -59.47
N ARG A 11 66.45 36.58 -59.70
CA ARG A 11 67.24 35.34 -59.90
C ARG A 11 67.17 34.47 -58.65
N MET A 12 66.64 33.26 -58.78
CA MET A 12 66.55 32.27 -57.70
C MET A 12 67.94 31.90 -57.18
N VAL A 13 68.24 32.27 -55.93
CA VAL A 13 69.40 31.78 -55.19
C VAL A 13 68.98 30.51 -54.47
N HIS A 14 69.49 29.35 -54.89
CA HIS A 14 69.30 28.09 -54.14
C HIS A 14 70.18 28.11 -52.88
N GLN A 15 69.64 28.63 -51.79
CA GLN A 15 70.19 28.42 -50.45
C GLN A 15 69.55 27.15 -49.88
N ASP A 16 70.25 26.02 -49.97
CA ASP A 16 69.85 24.77 -49.29
C ASP A 16 70.75 24.50 -48.08
N TYR A 17 70.15 23.93 -47.04
CA TYR A 17 70.80 23.66 -45.76
C TYR A 17 71.90 22.59 -45.89
N ILE A 18 73.15 22.96 -45.68
CA ILE A 18 74.29 22.02 -45.78
C ILE A 18 74.44 21.26 -44.45
N ALA A 19 73.85 20.07 -44.38
CA ALA A 19 74.06 19.12 -43.28
C ALA A 19 74.99 17.98 -43.70
N ARG A 20 75.97 17.65 -42.84
CA ARG A 20 76.87 16.52 -43.08
C ARG A 20 76.14 15.20 -42.85
N ILE A 21 75.71 14.55 -43.92
CA ILE A 21 75.04 13.25 -43.85
C ILE A 21 76.10 12.15 -43.75
N ARG A 22 76.17 11.47 -42.59
CA ARG A 22 76.95 10.25 -42.39
C ARG A 22 76.01 9.12 -41.98
N PHE A 23 76.09 7.99 -42.67
CA PHE A 23 75.38 6.78 -42.28
C PHE A 23 76.21 6.06 -41.21
N SER A 24 75.59 5.76 -40.07
CA SER A 24 76.19 4.96 -39.00
C SER A 24 75.33 3.71 -38.80
N ASN A 25 75.96 2.54 -38.74
CA ASN A 25 75.30 1.29 -38.42
C ASN A 25 75.90 0.72 -37.13
N ALA A 26 75.74 1.46 -36.04
CA ALA A 26 76.15 0.99 -34.72
C ALA A 26 75.27 -0.20 -34.33
N LEU A 27 75.87 -1.39 -34.21
CA LEU A 27 75.15 -2.58 -33.81
C LEU A 27 74.69 -2.45 -32.35
N PRO A 28 73.49 -2.94 -32.01
CA PRO A 28 73.05 -2.97 -30.63
C PRO A 28 73.98 -3.89 -29.81
N PRO A 29 74.18 -3.59 -28.51
CA PRO A 29 74.90 -4.51 -27.64
C PRO A 29 74.15 -5.86 -27.54
N PRO A 30 74.84 -6.97 -27.26
CA PRO A 30 74.22 -8.29 -27.20
C PRO A 30 73.10 -8.31 -26.15
N PRO A 31 71.91 -8.84 -26.48
CA PRO A 31 70.70 -8.66 -25.68
C PRO A 31 70.63 -9.51 -24.41
N ASN A 32 71.58 -10.42 -24.18
CA ASN A 32 71.68 -11.33 -23.01
C ASN A 32 70.32 -11.75 -22.41
N PRO A 33 69.42 -12.36 -23.21
CA PRO A 33 68.12 -12.74 -22.70
C PRO A 33 68.27 -13.78 -21.59
N PRO A 34 67.32 -13.84 -20.65
CA PRO A 34 67.33 -14.82 -19.59
C PRO A 34 67.34 -16.25 -20.18
N LYS A 35 68.20 -17.11 -19.64
CA LYS A 35 68.27 -18.51 -20.07
C LYS A 35 67.08 -19.27 -19.51
N LEU A 36 66.28 -19.88 -20.39
CA LEU A 36 65.26 -20.82 -19.96
C LEU A 36 65.93 -22.09 -19.45
N LEU A 37 65.48 -22.57 -18.31
CA LEU A 37 65.90 -23.84 -17.75
C LEU A 37 64.93 -24.93 -18.24
N ASP A 38 65.46 -26.11 -18.50
CA ASP A 38 64.62 -27.27 -18.83
C ASP A 38 63.83 -27.69 -17.59
N ILE A 39 62.50 -27.63 -17.71
CA ILE A 39 61.59 -28.06 -16.66
C ILE A 39 61.50 -29.60 -16.75
N PRO A 40 61.82 -30.33 -15.67
CA PRO A 40 61.73 -31.79 -15.68
C PRO A 40 60.28 -32.22 -15.90
N ASN A 41 60.05 -33.03 -16.93
CA ASN A 41 58.74 -33.56 -17.30
C ASN A 41 58.76 -35.10 -17.31
N THR A 42 57.65 -35.73 -16.96
CA THR A 42 57.47 -37.18 -17.05
C THR A 42 57.17 -37.56 -18.50
N GLY A 43 58.23 -37.66 -19.30
CA GLY A 43 58.13 -38.14 -20.69
C GLY A 43 57.68 -39.60 -20.77
N LEU A 44 57.56 -40.13 -21.99
CA LEU A 44 57.15 -41.52 -22.23
C LEU A 44 58.06 -42.55 -21.53
N ALA A 45 59.34 -42.23 -21.35
CA ALA A 45 60.30 -43.06 -20.63
C ALA A 45 60.04 -43.15 -19.11
N SER A 46 59.24 -42.24 -18.54
CA SER A 46 58.86 -42.25 -17.12
C SER A 46 57.87 -43.36 -16.77
N GLY A 47 57.40 -44.14 -17.75
CA GLY A 47 56.54 -45.31 -17.54
C GLY A 47 55.07 -44.99 -17.27
N GLN A 48 54.74 -43.77 -16.78
CA GLN A 48 53.37 -43.38 -16.42
C GLN A 48 52.37 -43.62 -17.56
N TYR A 49 52.71 -43.22 -18.78
CA TYR A 49 51.85 -43.37 -19.96
C TYR A 49 51.89 -44.75 -20.63
N THR A 50 52.92 -45.55 -20.34
CA THR A 50 53.08 -46.90 -20.90
C THR A 50 52.66 -48.00 -19.93
N THR A 51 52.24 -47.64 -18.71
CA THR A 51 51.69 -48.62 -17.77
C THR A 51 50.30 -49.10 -18.20
N PRO A 52 49.96 -50.39 -18.04
CA PRO A 52 48.61 -50.90 -18.31
C PRO A 52 47.52 -50.16 -17.51
N GLY A 53 47.87 -49.62 -16.34
CA GLY A 53 46.97 -48.81 -15.51
C GLY A 53 46.45 -47.55 -16.20
N PHE A 54 47.26 -46.93 -17.07
CA PHE A 54 46.85 -45.74 -17.84
C PHE A 54 45.69 -46.05 -18.79
N ALA A 55 45.67 -47.24 -19.40
CA ALA A 55 44.61 -47.69 -20.30
C ALA A 55 43.43 -48.38 -19.56
N SER A 56 43.47 -48.51 -18.24
CA SER A 56 42.42 -49.21 -17.48
C SER A 56 41.04 -48.56 -17.63
N ARG A 57 40.98 -47.23 -17.74
CA ARG A 57 39.73 -46.50 -17.99
C ARG A 57 39.14 -46.85 -19.35
N LEU A 58 39.99 -46.88 -20.38
CA LEU A 58 39.62 -47.27 -21.74
C LEU A 58 39.13 -48.73 -21.81
N ALA A 59 39.77 -49.63 -21.05
CA ALA A 59 39.33 -51.02 -20.99
C ALA A 59 37.95 -51.19 -20.33
N ARG A 60 37.65 -50.38 -19.30
CA ARG A 60 36.38 -50.47 -18.56
C ARG A 60 35.19 -49.82 -19.28
N GLU A 61 35.42 -48.91 -20.22
CA GLU A 61 34.37 -48.32 -21.05
C GLU A 61 34.00 -49.18 -22.27
N GLN A 62 34.78 -50.22 -22.58
CA GLN A 62 34.41 -51.17 -23.63
C GLN A 62 33.11 -51.88 -23.24
N PRO A 63 32.10 -51.94 -24.12
CA PRO A 63 30.88 -52.71 -23.88
C PRO A 63 31.23 -54.16 -23.56
N LEU A 64 30.68 -54.67 -22.45
CA LEU A 64 30.88 -56.05 -22.07
C LEU A 64 30.15 -56.96 -23.06
N ASN A 65 30.81 -58.04 -23.46
CA ASN A 65 30.15 -59.08 -24.21
C ASN A 65 29.11 -59.76 -23.31
N ILE A 66 27.87 -59.83 -23.77
CA ILE A 66 26.76 -60.52 -23.09
C ILE A 66 26.51 -61.91 -23.69
N GLU A 67 27.22 -62.29 -24.75
CA GLU A 67 27.19 -63.63 -25.32
C GLU A 67 27.94 -64.60 -24.40
N ALA A 68 27.19 -65.35 -23.59
CA ALA A 68 27.76 -66.30 -22.64
C ALA A 68 28.30 -67.57 -23.31
N ASP A 69 27.52 -68.13 -24.25
CA ASP A 69 27.85 -69.31 -25.04
C ASP A 69 27.19 -69.23 -26.42
N ALA A 70 27.33 -70.27 -27.25
CA ALA A 70 26.74 -70.32 -28.59
C ALA A 70 25.19 -70.32 -28.59
N GLU A 71 24.55 -70.60 -27.46
CA GLU A 71 23.08 -70.67 -27.31
C GLU A 71 22.55 -69.56 -26.38
N LEU A 72 23.35 -68.51 -26.15
CA LEU A 72 23.05 -67.35 -25.30
C LEU A 72 22.56 -67.73 -23.88
N GLY A 73 23.11 -68.80 -23.31
CA GLY A 73 22.77 -69.31 -21.98
C GLY A 73 21.43 -70.04 -21.90
N MET A 74 20.78 -70.33 -23.03
CA MET A 74 19.52 -71.09 -23.11
C MET A 74 19.75 -72.42 -23.86
N PRO A 75 20.28 -73.45 -23.18
CA PRO A 75 20.70 -74.67 -23.86
C PRO A 75 19.51 -75.46 -24.42
N LEU A 76 19.48 -75.70 -25.74
CA LEU A 76 18.43 -76.45 -26.43
C LEU A 76 18.76 -77.94 -26.47
N ASN A 77 18.49 -78.63 -25.36
CA ASN A 77 18.74 -80.06 -25.21
C ASN A 77 17.43 -80.86 -25.12
N LEU A 78 17.23 -81.81 -26.05
CA LEU A 78 16.08 -82.72 -26.06
C LEU A 78 16.26 -83.95 -25.16
N VAL A 79 17.49 -84.21 -24.70
CA VAL A 79 17.81 -85.37 -23.85
C VAL A 79 17.13 -85.20 -22.49
N GLY A 80 16.26 -86.14 -22.14
CA GLY A 80 15.50 -86.14 -20.88
C GLY A 80 14.07 -85.60 -20.99
N MET A 81 13.69 -85.05 -22.15
CA MET A 81 12.30 -84.65 -22.40
C MET A 81 11.44 -85.89 -22.68
N PRO A 82 10.28 -86.08 -22.01
CA PRO A 82 9.42 -87.23 -22.26
C PRO A 82 8.89 -87.27 -23.70
N GLY A 83 8.96 -88.43 -24.34
CA GLY A 83 8.29 -88.75 -25.61
C GLY A 83 8.92 -88.21 -26.90
N VAL A 84 9.89 -87.29 -26.82
CA VAL A 84 10.44 -86.59 -28.01
C VAL A 84 11.14 -87.51 -29.00
N PHE A 85 11.80 -88.57 -28.53
CA PHE A 85 12.45 -89.56 -29.40
C PHE A 85 11.49 -90.62 -29.95
N ASP A 86 10.27 -90.70 -29.40
CA ASP A 86 9.21 -91.64 -29.80
C ASP A 86 8.18 -90.99 -30.75
N GLY A 87 8.41 -89.72 -31.12
CA GLY A 87 7.52 -88.93 -32.00
C GLY A 87 6.41 -88.15 -31.27
N ASP A 88 6.43 -88.11 -29.93
CA ASP A 88 5.52 -87.28 -29.13
C ASP A 88 6.21 -85.97 -28.70
N GLU A 89 5.93 -84.89 -29.41
CA GLU A 89 6.50 -83.55 -29.16
C GLU A 89 5.73 -82.72 -28.14
N ARG A 90 4.72 -83.28 -27.46
CA ARG A 90 3.85 -82.51 -26.54
C ARG A 90 4.60 -81.81 -25.41
N SER A 91 5.76 -82.33 -24.99
CA SER A 91 6.57 -81.77 -23.90
C SER A 91 7.24 -80.44 -24.26
N ILE A 92 7.40 -80.13 -25.55
CA ILE A 92 8.01 -78.89 -26.06
C ILE A 92 7.00 -77.96 -26.76
N GLN A 93 5.75 -78.42 -26.94
CA GLN A 93 4.70 -77.65 -27.57
C GLN A 93 4.01 -76.71 -26.58
N ALA A 94 3.69 -75.49 -27.05
CA ALA A 94 2.89 -74.57 -26.28
C ALA A 94 1.46 -75.12 -26.09
N PRO A 95 0.85 -74.94 -24.91
CA PRO A 95 -0.52 -75.37 -24.67
C PRO A 95 -1.50 -74.62 -25.58
N ALA A 96 -2.58 -75.29 -25.98
CA ALA A 96 -3.61 -74.70 -26.85
C ALA A 96 -4.32 -73.50 -26.19
N GLN A 97 -4.45 -73.50 -24.86
CA GLN A 97 -4.99 -72.39 -24.09
C GLN A 97 -3.85 -71.62 -23.43
N LEU A 98 -3.76 -70.32 -23.71
CA LEU A 98 -2.75 -69.46 -23.11
C LEU A 98 -3.02 -69.30 -21.60
N PRO A 99 -1.99 -69.49 -20.74
CA PRO A 99 -2.13 -69.29 -19.30
C PRO A 99 -2.25 -67.80 -18.95
N ALA A 100 -2.76 -67.51 -17.74
CA ALA A 100 -2.78 -66.15 -17.22
C ALA A 100 -1.33 -65.65 -16.99
N LEU A 101 -1.03 -64.44 -17.46
CA LEU A 101 0.32 -63.85 -17.37
C LEU A 101 0.68 -63.50 -15.93
N HIS A 102 1.88 -63.89 -15.48
CA HIS A 102 2.39 -63.49 -14.18
C HIS A 102 2.72 -61.97 -14.18
N PRO A 103 2.48 -61.24 -13.07
CA PRO A 103 2.82 -59.82 -12.98
C PRO A 103 4.28 -59.47 -13.30
N HIS A 104 5.23 -60.36 -12.97
CA HIS A 104 6.66 -60.17 -13.28
C HIS A 104 7.02 -60.36 -14.76
N ASP A 105 6.18 -61.06 -15.55
CA ASP A 105 6.43 -61.30 -16.97
C ASP A 105 5.84 -60.19 -17.85
N ARG A 106 4.83 -59.48 -17.32
CA ARG A 106 4.16 -58.38 -18.02
C ARG A 106 5.13 -57.29 -18.52
N PRO A 107 6.19 -56.88 -17.79
CA PRO A 107 7.19 -55.93 -18.28
C PRO A 107 8.10 -56.48 -19.37
N LEU A 108 8.34 -57.80 -19.40
CA LEU A 108 9.21 -58.49 -20.37
C LEU A 108 8.53 -58.64 -21.74
N LEU A 109 7.21 -58.78 -21.74
CA LEU A 109 6.38 -58.89 -22.95
C LEU A 109 6.04 -57.53 -23.61
N ARG A 110 6.62 -56.42 -23.13
CA ARG A 110 6.37 -55.10 -23.72
C ARG A 110 6.98 -55.02 -25.12
N PRO A 111 6.24 -54.59 -26.14
CA PRO A 111 6.81 -54.41 -27.48
C PRO A 111 7.88 -53.32 -27.45
N ILE A 112 8.87 -53.42 -28.35
CA ILE A 112 10.00 -52.48 -28.41
C ILE A 112 9.52 -51.02 -28.54
N ALA A 113 8.41 -50.78 -29.23
CA ALA A 113 7.80 -49.44 -29.33
C ALA A 113 7.33 -48.87 -27.98
N ALA A 114 6.98 -49.71 -27.01
CA ALA A 114 6.58 -49.32 -25.66
C ALA A 114 7.77 -49.14 -24.70
N LEU A 115 8.98 -49.55 -25.09
CA LEU A 115 10.24 -49.22 -24.41
C LEU A 115 10.74 -47.80 -24.79
N GLY A 116 9.82 -46.95 -25.26
CA GLY A 116 10.11 -45.57 -25.63
C GLY A 116 10.78 -44.78 -24.52
N LYS A 117 11.49 -43.72 -24.91
CA LYS A 117 12.15 -42.81 -23.97
C LYS A 117 11.11 -42.33 -22.96
N LEU A 118 11.42 -42.50 -21.67
CA LEU A 118 10.62 -41.95 -20.59
C LEU A 118 10.36 -40.47 -20.94
N LYS A 119 9.10 -40.08 -21.14
CA LYS A 119 8.75 -38.66 -21.23
C LYS A 119 9.28 -38.04 -19.94
N VAL A 120 10.39 -37.31 -20.04
CA VAL A 120 10.90 -36.52 -18.93
C VAL A 120 9.73 -35.62 -18.56
N ALA A 121 9.16 -35.85 -17.38
CA ALA A 121 8.12 -34.98 -16.84
C ALA A 121 8.65 -33.56 -16.98
N GLU A 122 7.86 -32.65 -17.58
CA GLU A 122 8.28 -31.27 -17.82
C GLU A 122 8.93 -30.74 -16.54
N ALA A 123 10.25 -30.57 -16.58
CA ALA A 123 10.97 -30.08 -15.42
C ALA A 123 10.44 -28.66 -15.19
N ASN A 124 9.86 -28.42 -14.01
CA ASN A 124 9.42 -27.08 -13.59
C ASN A 124 10.66 -26.22 -13.35
N VAL A 125 11.20 -25.71 -14.44
CA VAL A 125 12.38 -24.87 -14.45
C VAL A 125 11.94 -23.42 -14.23
N SER A 126 12.37 -22.81 -13.12
CA SER A 126 11.94 -21.47 -12.69
C SER A 126 12.26 -20.35 -13.68
N PHE A 127 13.24 -20.54 -14.56
CA PHE A 127 13.61 -19.58 -15.60
C PHE A 127 12.82 -19.73 -16.90
N LEU A 128 12.15 -20.88 -17.13
CA LEU A 128 11.44 -21.15 -18.38
C LEU A 128 9.96 -20.83 -18.21
N ARG A 129 9.56 -19.61 -18.59
CA ARG A 129 8.14 -19.23 -18.63
C ARG A 129 7.46 -19.86 -19.84
N ARG A 130 6.20 -20.27 -19.64
CA ARG A 130 5.33 -20.69 -20.75
C ARG A 130 5.08 -19.49 -21.67
N THR A 131 5.04 -19.74 -22.97
CA THR A 131 4.74 -18.71 -23.97
C THR A 131 3.30 -18.22 -23.77
N GLU A 132 3.11 -16.91 -23.59
CA GLU A 132 1.77 -16.32 -23.63
C GLU A 132 1.29 -16.27 -25.08
N TYR A 133 0.11 -16.84 -25.34
CA TYR A 133 -0.56 -16.70 -26.62
C TYR A 133 -1.35 -15.38 -26.62
N ILE A 134 -1.28 -14.62 -27.71
CA ILE A 134 -2.00 -13.36 -27.88
C ILE A 134 -3.51 -13.65 -27.77
N SER A 135 -4.08 -13.41 -26.60
CA SER A 135 -5.51 -13.47 -26.36
C SER A 135 -6.10 -12.07 -26.54
N SER A 136 -7.26 -11.99 -27.19
CA SER A 136 -7.92 -10.72 -27.54
C SER A 136 -8.43 -9.90 -26.35
N SER A 137 -8.21 -10.37 -25.12
CA SER A 137 -8.71 -9.78 -23.87
C SER A 137 -7.64 -9.09 -23.01
N THR A 138 -6.37 -9.04 -23.43
CA THR A 138 -5.39 -8.20 -22.73
C THR A 138 -5.81 -6.74 -22.83
N MET A 139 -5.99 -6.09 -21.68
CA MET A 139 -6.34 -4.67 -21.58
C MET A 139 -5.32 -3.85 -22.37
N LYS A 140 -5.72 -3.43 -23.57
CA LYS A 140 -4.93 -2.51 -24.38
C LYS A 140 -4.87 -1.19 -23.61
N ARG A 141 -3.66 -0.76 -23.23
CA ARG A 141 -3.39 0.66 -22.96
C ARG A 141 -4.02 1.46 -24.10
N PRO A 142 -4.78 2.54 -23.83
CA PRO A 142 -5.35 3.34 -24.89
C PRO A 142 -4.23 4.13 -25.56
N GLU A 143 -3.55 3.52 -26.54
CA GLU A 143 -2.84 4.31 -27.54
C GLU A 143 -3.89 4.96 -28.44
N SER A 144 -3.90 6.29 -28.37
CA SER A 144 -4.60 7.18 -29.29
C SER A 144 -4.22 6.82 -30.73
N GLY A 145 -5.19 6.41 -31.56
CA GLY A 145 -4.95 6.31 -33.00
C GLY A 145 -5.71 5.25 -33.79
N ASN A 146 -6.47 4.35 -33.18
CA ASN A 146 -7.14 3.28 -33.94
C ASN A 146 -8.66 3.53 -34.12
N ALA A 147 -9.04 4.06 -35.29
CA ALA A 147 -10.42 4.31 -35.72
C ALA A 147 -11.35 3.08 -35.65
N ARG A 148 -10.79 1.86 -35.62
CA ARG A 148 -11.56 0.61 -35.45
C ARG A 148 -12.08 0.37 -34.03
N VAL A 149 -11.51 1.03 -33.00
CA VAL A 149 -11.96 0.91 -31.60
C VAL A 149 -13.24 1.74 -31.36
N LEU A 150 -13.42 2.82 -32.11
CA LEU A 150 -14.63 3.64 -32.06
C LEU A 150 -15.88 2.88 -32.56
N LEU A 151 -15.71 1.99 -33.54
CA LEU A 151 -16.79 1.18 -34.09
C LEU A 151 -17.15 -0.06 -33.23
N ALA A 152 -16.31 -0.44 -32.27
CA ALA A 152 -16.59 -1.54 -31.33
C ALA A 152 -17.34 -1.07 -30.07
N LYS A 153 -17.30 0.23 -29.76
CA LYS A 153 -18.10 0.85 -28.69
C LYS A 153 -19.60 0.93 -29.01
N THR A 154 -19.99 0.78 -30.28
CA THR A 154 -21.40 0.87 -30.73
C THR A 154 -22.21 -0.42 -30.54
N ARG A 155 -21.57 -1.51 -30.10
CA ARG A 155 -22.23 -2.82 -29.86
C ARG A 155 -22.34 -3.21 -28.39
N LYS A 156 -22.11 -2.27 -27.45
CA LYS A 156 -22.66 -2.47 -26.11
C LYS A 156 -24.17 -2.25 -26.21
N PRO A 157 -25.02 -3.14 -25.68
CA PRO A 157 -26.43 -2.82 -25.54
C PRO A 157 -26.49 -1.48 -24.79
N ALA A 158 -27.15 -0.49 -25.39
CA ALA A 158 -27.37 0.78 -24.73
C ALA A 158 -27.92 0.45 -23.35
N ARG A 159 -27.26 0.96 -22.29
CA ARG A 159 -27.92 1.01 -20.99
C ARG A 159 -29.28 1.67 -21.27
N PRO A 160 -30.40 1.09 -20.79
CA PRO A 160 -31.69 1.76 -20.91
C PRO A 160 -31.48 3.20 -20.43
N ALA A 161 -32.01 4.16 -21.20
CA ALA A 161 -31.92 5.56 -20.83
C ALA A 161 -32.34 5.69 -19.36
N PRO A 162 -31.59 6.44 -18.52
CA PRO A 162 -32.02 6.65 -17.15
C PRO A 162 -33.46 7.15 -17.21
N ASP A 163 -34.33 6.47 -16.47
CA ASP A 163 -35.73 6.81 -16.40
C ASP A 163 -35.83 8.30 -16.03
N ALA A 164 -36.63 9.10 -16.72
CA ALA A 164 -36.69 10.55 -16.45
C ALA A 164 -37.20 10.84 -15.02
N ALA A 165 -37.81 9.84 -14.38
CA ALA A 165 -38.23 9.83 -12.98
C ALA A 165 -37.20 9.22 -12.00
N ALA A 166 -35.98 8.85 -12.46
CA ALA A 166 -34.93 8.28 -11.62
C ALA A 166 -34.49 9.22 -10.49
N ASP A 167 -34.56 10.53 -10.74
CA ASP A 167 -34.22 11.58 -9.76
C ASP A 167 -35.44 12.02 -8.93
N SER A 168 -36.60 11.38 -9.08
CA SER A 168 -37.75 11.68 -8.23
C SER A 168 -37.50 11.19 -6.78
N PRO A 169 -37.89 11.96 -5.74
CA PRO A 169 -37.68 11.55 -4.34
C PRO A 169 -38.25 10.17 -4.00
N GLN A 170 -39.38 9.80 -4.62
CA GLN A 170 -39.99 8.48 -4.45
C GLN A 170 -39.15 7.34 -5.05
N ALA A 171 -38.55 7.56 -6.22
CA ALA A 171 -37.64 6.58 -6.83
C ALA A 171 -36.36 6.43 -6.02
N ILE A 172 -35.80 7.54 -5.51
CA ILE A 172 -34.63 7.54 -4.63
C ILE A 172 -34.92 6.73 -3.36
N LYS A 173 -36.03 7.03 -2.66
CA LYS A 173 -36.46 6.28 -1.47
C LYS A 173 -36.57 4.78 -1.76
N ARG A 174 -37.28 4.41 -2.83
CA ARG A 174 -37.45 3.00 -3.22
C ARG A 174 -36.11 2.31 -3.50
N ASN A 175 -35.16 3.01 -4.13
CA ASN A 175 -33.84 2.46 -4.41
C ASN A 175 -33.02 2.26 -3.13
N ILE A 176 -33.13 3.19 -2.17
CA ILE A 176 -32.53 3.08 -0.83
C ILE A 176 -33.12 1.86 -0.11
N ASP A 177 -34.44 1.77 0.03
CA ASP A 177 -35.11 0.65 0.70
C ASP A 177 -34.71 -0.70 0.07
N ARG A 178 -34.72 -0.77 -1.26
CA ARG A 178 -34.29 -1.95 -2.02
C ARG A 178 -32.84 -2.34 -1.75
N SER A 179 -31.95 -1.38 -1.56
CA SER A 179 -30.53 -1.65 -1.31
C SER A 179 -30.31 -2.34 0.04
N PHE A 180 -31.03 -1.92 1.08
CA PHE A 180 -31.03 -2.56 2.39
C PHE A 180 -31.66 -3.96 2.33
N GLU A 181 -32.81 -4.12 1.67
CA GLU A 181 -33.44 -5.44 1.47
C GLU A 181 -32.50 -6.42 0.75
N VAL A 182 -31.78 -5.94 -0.28
CA VAL A 182 -30.81 -6.76 -1.03
C VAL A 182 -29.64 -7.16 -0.13
N ALA A 183 -29.08 -6.22 0.64
CA ALA A 183 -27.98 -6.47 1.55
C ALA A 183 -28.35 -7.47 2.66
N GLU A 184 -29.55 -7.36 3.24
CA GLU A 184 -30.04 -8.29 4.26
C GLU A 184 -30.19 -9.71 3.71
N LEU A 185 -30.73 -9.85 2.49
CA LEU A 185 -30.85 -11.16 1.83
C LEU A 185 -29.49 -11.75 1.44
N ASP A 186 -28.55 -10.92 1.02
CA ASP A 186 -27.17 -11.34 0.69
C ASP A 186 -26.40 -11.79 1.94
N LEU A 187 -26.64 -11.14 3.09
CA LEU A 187 -26.09 -11.54 4.39
C LEU A 187 -26.66 -12.90 4.84
N LYS A 188 -27.97 -13.13 4.67
CA LYS A 188 -28.63 -14.41 5.02
C LYS A 188 -28.23 -15.57 4.12
N ASP A 189 -28.03 -15.34 2.82
CA ASP A 189 -27.62 -16.37 1.86
C ASP A 189 -26.38 -15.95 1.04
N ALA A 190 -25.21 -16.33 1.56
CA ALA A 190 -23.91 -16.11 0.93
C ALA A 190 -23.80 -16.71 -0.49
N LYS A 191 -24.63 -17.70 -0.88
CA LYS A 191 -24.60 -18.30 -2.22
C LYS A 191 -25.21 -17.39 -3.29
N ARG A 192 -26.03 -16.42 -2.88
CA ARG A 192 -26.64 -15.44 -3.78
C ARG A 192 -25.60 -14.44 -4.30
N VAL A 193 -24.60 -14.14 -3.48
CA VAL A 193 -23.52 -13.21 -3.80
C VAL A 193 -22.56 -13.85 -4.80
N ARG A 194 -22.45 -13.24 -5.98
CA ARG A 194 -21.53 -13.65 -7.04
C ARG A 194 -20.60 -12.50 -7.38
N HIS A 195 -19.32 -12.82 -7.57
CA HIS A 195 -18.35 -11.82 -7.98
C HIS A 195 -18.72 -11.26 -9.37
N PRO A 196 -18.75 -9.92 -9.57
CA PRO A 196 -19.28 -9.28 -10.78
C PRO A 196 -18.56 -9.69 -12.07
N SER A 197 -17.22 -9.83 -12.04
CA SER A 197 -16.44 -10.32 -13.19
C SER A 197 -16.10 -11.82 -13.14
N LYS A 198 -15.67 -12.34 -11.98
CA LYS A 198 -15.22 -13.73 -11.82
C LYS A 198 -16.29 -14.62 -11.18
N LYS A 199 -17.32 -15.00 -11.94
CA LYS A 199 -18.50 -15.75 -11.45
C LYS A 199 -18.23 -17.10 -10.76
N HIS A 200 -17.03 -17.66 -10.88
CA HIS A 200 -16.63 -18.92 -10.23
C HIS A 200 -16.14 -18.73 -8.79
N LEU A 201 -15.86 -17.48 -8.37
CA LEU A 201 -15.50 -17.18 -7.00
C LEU A 201 -16.73 -17.29 -6.08
N LYS A 202 -16.48 -17.73 -4.85
CA LYS A 202 -17.48 -17.87 -3.80
C LYS A 202 -17.18 -16.85 -2.70
N LEU A 203 -18.24 -16.28 -2.12
CA LEU A 203 -18.14 -15.43 -0.95
C LEU A 203 -17.60 -16.27 0.22
N VAL A 204 -16.61 -15.74 0.94
CA VAL A 204 -16.03 -16.37 2.15
C VAL A 204 -16.72 -15.84 3.39
N GLU A 205 -16.82 -14.53 3.51
CA GLU A 205 -17.41 -13.83 4.64
C GLU A 205 -18.05 -12.54 4.16
N ALA A 206 -19.18 -12.17 4.77
CA ALA A 206 -19.80 -10.86 4.65
C ALA A 206 -20.05 -10.33 6.06
N VAL A 207 -19.58 -9.12 6.33
CA VAL A 207 -19.74 -8.44 7.62
C VAL A 207 -20.57 -7.18 7.38
N PRO A 208 -21.64 -6.94 8.17
CA PRO A 208 -22.44 -5.74 8.03
C PRO A 208 -21.64 -4.49 8.44
N LEU A 209 -21.90 -3.37 7.77
CA LEU A 209 -21.34 -2.06 8.10
C LEU A 209 -22.45 -1.22 8.77
N LEU A 210 -22.28 -0.83 10.03
CA LEU A 210 -23.31 -0.21 10.87
C LEU A 210 -22.80 1.08 11.52
N PRO A 211 -23.65 2.11 11.71
CA PRO A 211 -23.30 3.26 12.52
C PRO A 211 -23.25 2.88 14.01
N ASP A 212 -22.28 3.40 14.75
CA ASP A 212 -22.19 3.25 16.20
C ASP A 212 -22.77 4.46 16.92
N LEU A 213 -24.10 4.51 17.02
CA LEU A 213 -24.82 5.68 17.56
C LEU A 213 -24.58 5.90 19.06
N ASP A 214 -24.11 4.88 19.78
CA ASP A 214 -23.83 4.96 21.22
C ASP A 214 -22.45 5.53 21.54
N SER A 215 -21.63 5.75 20.52
CA SER A 215 -20.21 6.11 20.66
C SER A 215 -19.90 7.56 20.27
N PHE A 216 -20.94 8.38 20.07
CA PHE A 216 -20.71 9.79 19.76
C PHE A 216 -20.08 10.50 20.96
N PRO A 217 -18.99 11.25 20.75
CA PRO A 217 -18.53 12.19 21.76
C PRO A 217 -19.55 13.32 21.93
N ASP A 218 -19.37 14.12 22.97
CA ASP A 218 -20.07 15.37 23.23
C ASP A 218 -20.00 16.36 22.06
N SER A 219 -18.91 16.36 21.30
CA SER A 219 -18.75 17.13 20.05
C SER A 219 -19.40 16.46 18.83
N GLY A 220 -19.97 15.27 18.96
CA GLY A 220 -20.70 14.59 17.89
C GLY A 220 -19.85 14.01 16.74
N ALA A 221 -18.52 14.11 16.76
CA ALA A 221 -17.64 13.43 15.81
C ALA A 221 -16.19 13.33 16.30
N TYR A 222 -15.36 12.59 15.58
CA TYR A 222 -13.94 12.41 15.89
C TYR A 222 -13.04 13.35 15.11
N VAL A 223 -11.82 13.52 15.59
CA VAL A 223 -10.73 14.27 14.92
C VAL A 223 -9.62 13.30 14.56
N THR A 224 -9.10 13.38 13.32
CA THR A 224 -7.95 12.59 12.89
C THR A 224 -6.71 13.45 12.73
N ILE A 225 -5.63 13.06 13.43
CA ILE A 225 -4.35 13.76 13.37
C ILE A 225 -3.29 12.83 12.78
N LYS A 226 -2.72 13.22 11.64
CA LYS A 226 -1.68 12.48 10.93
C LYS A 226 -0.31 13.10 11.16
N PHE A 227 0.58 12.33 11.78
CA PHE A 227 1.99 12.70 11.87
C PHE A 227 2.70 12.55 10.52
N LEU A 228 3.28 13.63 9.99
CA LEU A 228 4.09 13.59 8.76
C LEU A 228 5.46 12.93 8.96
N THR A 229 5.93 12.85 10.22
CA THR A 229 7.17 12.18 10.62
C THR A 229 6.93 11.36 11.88
N ASN A 230 7.62 10.23 12.04
CA ASN A 230 7.45 9.39 13.23
C ASN A 230 7.61 10.21 14.54
N PRO A 231 6.57 10.27 15.40
CA PRO A 231 6.60 11.06 16.63
C PRO A 231 7.51 10.47 17.71
N VAL A 232 7.79 9.17 17.67
CA VAL A 232 8.64 8.47 18.64
C VAL A 232 9.96 8.09 17.99
N THR A 233 11.05 8.75 18.41
CA THR A 233 12.40 8.51 17.86
C THR A 233 13.04 7.26 18.46
N GLY A 234 13.74 6.48 17.63
CA GLY A 234 14.68 5.45 18.11
C GLY A 234 14.09 4.06 18.39
N LYS A 235 12.81 3.81 18.04
CA LYS A 235 12.21 2.47 18.08
C LYS A 235 11.83 2.01 16.67
N THR A 236 12.09 0.74 16.37
CA THR A 236 11.67 0.07 15.12
C THR A 236 10.27 -0.53 15.24
N GLU A 237 9.81 -0.77 16.46
CA GLU A 237 8.47 -1.32 16.77
C GLU A 237 7.47 -0.21 17.06
N TYR A 238 6.18 -0.51 16.87
CA TYR A 238 5.09 0.41 17.18
C TYR A 238 4.99 0.64 18.70
N ASP A 239 5.05 1.90 19.13
CA ASP A 239 4.92 2.26 20.55
C ASP A 239 3.44 2.41 20.92
N ASN A 240 2.90 1.42 21.63
CA ASN A 240 1.47 1.37 22.02
C ASN A 240 1.00 2.61 22.79
N ARG A 241 1.92 3.35 23.45
CA ARG A 241 1.58 4.61 24.15
C ARG A 241 0.97 5.67 23.23
N LEU A 242 1.20 5.57 21.91
CA LEU A 242 0.59 6.44 20.91
C LEU A 242 -0.95 6.33 20.88
N LEU A 243 -1.52 5.20 21.30
CA LEU A 243 -2.97 5.00 21.39
C LEU A 243 -3.62 5.78 22.56
N SER A 244 -2.81 6.42 23.39
CA SER A 244 -3.23 7.33 24.47
C SER A 244 -2.55 8.69 24.35
N GLY A 245 -2.05 9.05 23.17
CA GLY A 245 -1.38 10.33 22.98
C GLY A 245 -2.33 11.51 23.18
N LEU A 246 -1.83 12.61 23.75
CA LEU A 246 -2.62 13.80 24.01
C LEU A 246 -2.05 14.99 23.26
N PHE A 247 -2.96 15.75 22.65
CA PHE A 247 -2.66 17.00 21.98
C PHE A 247 -3.22 18.14 22.81
N ARG A 248 -2.34 19.03 23.25
CA ARG A 248 -2.74 20.29 23.87
C ARG A 248 -2.59 21.40 22.83
N PRO A 249 -3.66 22.12 22.47
CA PRO A 249 -3.54 23.32 21.63
C PRO A 249 -2.54 24.33 22.22
N ILE A 250 -1.79 24.99 21.34
CA ILE A 250 -0.88 26.07 21.70
C ILE A 250 -1.55 27.38 21.31
N ASP A 251 -1.81 28.21 22.30
CA ASP A 251 -2.41 29.53 22.11
C ASP A 251 -1.48 30.42 21.27
N ARG A 252 -2.10 31.26 20.43
CA ARG A 252 -1.35 32.27 19.66
C ARG A 252 -0.82 33.32 20.61
N THR A 253 0.40 33.78 20.38
CA THR A 253 0.89 34.96 21.10
C THR A 253 0.10 36.19 20.66
N ALA A 254 -0.02 37.21 21.52
CA ALA A 254 -0.72 38.45 21.19
C ALA A 254 -0.21 39.10 19.88
N THR A 255 1.08 38.93 19.57
CA THR A 255 1.66 39.39 18.30
C THR A 255 1.20 38.60 17.09
N GLU A 256 1.10 37.27 17.21
CA GLU A 256 0.61 36.39 16.14
C GLU A 256 -0.89 36.57 15.90
N GLU A 257 -1.65 36.78 16.97
CA GLU A 257 -3.09 37.08 16.92
C GLU A 257 -3.36 38.40 16.21
N ALA A 258 -2.67 39.49 16.58
CA ALA A 258 -2.78 40.78 15.90
C ALA A 258 -2.39 40.72 14.41
N MET A 259 -1.40 39.88 14.05
CA MET A 259 -1.05 39.65 12.64
C MET A 259 -2.13 38.89 11.89
N TYR A 260 -2.77 37.91 12.53
CA TYR A 260 -3.87 37.14 11.95
C TYR A 260 -5.11 38.02 11.72
N GLU A 261 -5.48 38.84 12.71
CA GLU A 261 -6.58 39.80 12.62
C GLU A 261 -6.33 40.81 11.48
N ALA A 262 -5.13 41.40 11.42
CA ALA A 262 -4.76 42.31 10.33
C ALA A 262 -4.81 41.65 8.95
N ALA A 263 -4.49 40.35 8.85
CA ALA A 263 -4.59 39.60 7.60
C ALA A 263 -6.05 39.29 7.23
N LEU A 264 -6.92 39.01 8.20
CA LEU A 264 -8.36 38.85 7.98
C LEU A 264 -8.97 40.15 7.48
N GLU A 265 -8.69 41.28 8.14
CA GLU A 265 -9.16 42.59 7.69
C GLU A 265 -8.68 42.93 6.27
N ALA A 266 -7.45 42.55 5.93
CA ALA A 266 -6.91 42.76 4.58
C ALA A 266 -7.61 41.89 3.53
N HIS A 267 -7.98 40.66 3.89
CA HIS A 267 -8.81 39.79 3.05
C HIS A 267 -10.21 40.37 2.88
N ASP A 268 -10.87 40.82 3.95
CA ASP A 268 -12.23 41.34 3.88
C ASP A 268 -12.32 42.65 3.07
N ARG A 269 -11.25 43.45 3.10
CA ARG A 269 -11.12 44.64 2.25
C ARG A 269 -10.87 44.30 0.77
N ASP A 270 -10.10 43.26 0.47
CA ASP A 270 -9.78 42.86 -0.91
C ASP A 270 -9.57 41.33 -1.04
N PRO A 271 -10.67 40.56 -1.19
CA PRO A 271 -10.61 39.11 -1.27
C PRO A 271 -9.91 38.56 -2.53
N LEU A 272 -9.78 39.39 -3.57
CA LEU A 272 -9.18 38.97 -4.84
C LEU A 272 -7.65 38.98 -4.78
N ASN A 273 -7.06 39.93 -4.05
CA ASN A 273 -5.61 40.07 -3.96
C ASN A 273 -5.02 39.49 -2.68
N ASN A 274 -5.79 39.43 -1.60
CA ASN A 274 -5.36 38.86 -0.32
C ASN A 274 -6.11 37.54 -0.09
N PRO A 275 -5.45 36.38 -0.08
CA PRO A 275 -6.10 35.12 0.23
C PRO A 275 -6.50 35.06 1.72
N LYS A 276 -7.59 34.35 2.04
CA LYS A 276 -8.04 34.16 3.43
C LYS A 276 -6.93 33.53 4.26
N PRO A 277 -6.50 34.14 5.38
CA PRO A 277 -5.47 33.55 6.23
C PRO A 277 -5.99 32.23 6.82
N PRO A 278 -5.18 31.15 6.80
CA PRO A 278 -5.60 29.87 7.33
C PRO A 278 -5.56 29.86 8.86
N ASN A 279 -6.64 29.42 9.51
CA ASN A 279 -6.76 29.38 10.97
C ASN A 279 -6.11 28.12 11.59
N LEU A 280 -4.85 27.86 11.28
CA LEU A 280 -4.19 26.62 11.72
C LEU A 280 -3.89 26.65 13.22
N MET A 281 -4.21 25.55 13.91
CA MET A 281 -3.87 25.34 15.31
C MET A 281 -2.53 24.62 15.45
N ASN A 282 -1.71 25.01 16.44
CA ASN A 282 -0.48 24.30 16.78
C ASN A 282 -0.69 23.47 18.04
N TYR A 283 0.10 22.40 18.23
CA TYR A 283 -0.12 21.48 19.36
C TYR A 283 1.17 21.10 20.07
N ASP A 284 1.12 21.01 21.40
CA ASP A 284 2.09 20.25 22.18
C ASP A 284 1.60 18.81 22.35
N PHE A 285 2.46 17.86 21.96
CA PHE A 285 2.14 16.44 22.01
C PHE A 285 2.77 15.77 23.24
N TYR A 286 1.94 15.02 23.97
CA TYR A 286 2.31 14.32 25.20
C TYR A 286 2.05 12.82 25.08
N LEU A 287 2.90 12.02 25.72
CA LEU A 287 2.75 10.57 25.83
C LEU A 287 2.77 10.11 27.28
N PRO A 288 2.07 9.02 27.63
CA PRO A 288 2.21 8.37 28.92
C PRO A 288 3.68 8.13 29.30
N GLN A 289 4.02 8.40 30.56
CA GLN A 289 5.38 8.25 31.07
C GLN A 289 5.93 6.84 30.82
N SER A 290 5.11 5.80 31.04
CA SER A 290 5.47 4.39 30.86
C SER A 290 4.39 3.61 30.11
N HIS A 291 4.70 2.37 29.75
CA HIS A 291 3.71 1.46 29.14
C HIS A 291 2.64 1.01 30.14
N ASP A 292 2.97 0.92 31.43
CA ASP A 292 2.00 0.60 32.48
C ASP A 292 0.98 1.72 32.65
N VAL A 293 1.44 2.99 32.72
CA VAL A 293 0.55 4.16 32.79
C VAL A 293 -0.39 4.21 31.59
N HIS A 294 0.09 3.88 30.39
CA HIS A 294 -0.75 3.78 29.20
C HIS A 294 -1.81 2.67 29.32
N ARG A 295 -1.42 1.47 29.76
CA ARG A 295 -2.33 0.34 29.93
C ARG A 295 -3.43 0.71 30.92
N ASP A 296 -3.04 1.22 32.07
CA ASP A 296 -3.97 1.55 33.16
C ASP A 296 -4.88 2.71 32.75
N PHE A 297 -4.35 3.73 32.05
CA PHE A 297 -5.15 4.83 31.49
C PHE A 297 -6.17 4.38 30.43
N ARG A 298 -5.86 3.37 29.60
CA ARG A 298 -6.85 2.84 28.63
C ARG A 298 -7.90 1.98 29.30
N ARG A 299 -7.50 1.26 30.35
CA ARG A 299 -8.39 0.39 31.12
C ARG A 299 -9.54 1.17 31.76
N SER A 300 -9.26 2.39 32.22
CA SER A 300 -10.26 3.33 32.74
C SER A 300 -11.17 3.99 31.68
N PHE A 301 -11.13 3.55 30.43
CA PHE A 301 -12.15 3.86 29.42
C PHE A 301 -12.80 2.59 28.85
N ASP A 302 -12.39 1.42 29.32
CA ASP A 302 -12.92 0.13 28.88
C ASP A 302 -14.12 -0.25 29.75
N VAL A 303 -15.32 0.12 29.28
CA VAL A 303 -16.58 -0.10 30.00
C VAL A 303 -16.86 -1.58 30.28
N ASP A 304 -16.26 -2.49 29.48
CA ASP A 304 -16.42 -3.92 29.64
C ASP A 304 -15.42 -4.53 30.64
N ASP A 305 -14.42 -3.77 31.11
CA ASP A 305 -13.44 -4.25 32.08
C ASP A 305 -14.01 -4.22 33.51
N PRO A 306 -14.11 -5.36 34.21
CA PRO A 306 -14.68 -5.41 35.57
C PRO A 306 -13.83 -4.69 36.62
N GLU A 307 -12.57 -4.36 36.33
CA GLU A 307 -11.71 -3.57 37.22
C GLU A 307 -11.51 -2.13 36.72
N HIS A 308 -12.36 -1.65 35.81
CA HIS A 308 -12.37 -0.26 35.32
C HIS A 308 -12.35 0.77 36.46
N ASP A 309 -13.20 0.57 37.47
CA ASP A 309 -13.31 1.45 38.65
C ASP A 309 -12.32 1.09 39.77
N GLY A 310 -11.52 0.02 39.58
CA GLY A 310 -10.69 -0.59 40.61
C GLY A 310 -9.25 -0.08 40.64
N SER A 311 -8.86 0.87 39.79
CA SER A 311 -7.50 1.38 39.76
C SER A 311 -7.28 2.42 40.88
N ASP A 312 -6.35 2.15 41.80
CA ASP A 312 -5.94 3.08 42.88
C ASP A 312 -5.25 4.36 42.33
N ALA A 313 -4.97 4.40 41.02
CA ALA A 313 -4.31 5.53 40.35
C ALA A 313 -5.33 6.61 39.99
N THR A 314 -5.48 7.60 40.87
CA THR A 314 -6.32 8.78 40.62
C THR A 314 -5.78 9.70 39.53
N THR A 315 -4.53 9.51 39.09
CA THR A 315 -3.81 10.44 38.23
C THR A 315 -2.76 9.72 37.39
N PHE A 316 -2.71 10.06 36.11
CA PHE A 316 -1.82 9.47 35.11
C PHE A 316 -0.82 10.51 34.63
N GLN A 317 0.47 10.18 34.68
CA GLN A 317 1.54 11.09 34.29
C GLN A 317 1.87 11.00 32.79
N PHE A 318 1.88 12.14 32.13
CA PHE A 318 2.20 12.31 30.72
C PHE A 318 3.38 13.25 30.54
N ASN A 319 4.34 12.86 29.69
CA ASN A 319 5.52 13.65 29.39
C ASN A 319 5.40 14.28 28.00
N ARG A 320 5.81 15.54 27.89
CA ARG A 320 5.88 16.25 26.62
C ARG A 320 6.92 15.60 25.72
N VAL A 321 6.53 15.31 24.48
CA VAL A 321 7.42 14.77 23.45
C VAL A 321 8.02 15.92 22.63
N ARG A 322 7.17 16.77 22.04
CA ARG A 322 7.56 17.96 21.25
C ARG A 322 6.33 18.76 20.80
N GLY A 323 6.57 19.98 20.33
CA GLY A 323 5.59 20.80 19.64
C GLY A 323 5.47 20.45 18.16
N TYR A 324 4.25 20.51 17.65
CA TYR A 324 3.85 20.28 16.27
C TYR A 324 3.14 21.51 15.72
N GLU A 325 3.37 21.78 14.44
CA GLU A 325 2.61 22.76 13.67
C GLU A 325 1.76 22.03 12.63
N THR A 326 0.56 22.56 12.41
CA THR A 326 -0.36 22.02 11.40
C THR A 326 0.10 22.47 10.02
N ALA A 327 0.31 21.51 9.13
CA ALA A 327 0.74 21.74 7.76
C ALA A 327 -0.45 21.82 6.80
N GLN A 328 -1.50 21.04 7.09
CA GLN A 328 -2.75 21.03 6.34
C GLN A 328 -3.87 20.63 7.29
N GLU A 329 -5.01 21.29 7.16
CA GLU A 329 -6.22 21.03 7.93
C GLU A 329 -7.43 21.01 7.01
N THR A 330 -8.39 20.17 7.32
CA THR A 330 -9.70 20.12 6.66
C THR A 330 -10.74 19.93 7.74
N GLU A 331 -11.60 20.93 7.85
CA GLU A 331 -12.75 20.94 8.75
C GLU A 331 -14.00 20.62 7.94
N LEU A 332 -14.88 19.82 8.53
CA LEU A 332 -16.16 19.41 8.00
C LEU A 332 -17.24 19.84 8.99
N ASP A 333 -18.46 20.00 8.51
CA ASP A 333 -19.60 20.35 9.36
C ASP A 333 -20.32 19.07 9.82
N HIS A 334 -21.23 19.21 10.79
CA HIS A 334 -22.05 18.07 11.22
C HIS A 334 -22.87 17.41 10.09
N GLN A 335 -23.19 18.16 9.03
CA GLN A 335 -23.87 17.65 7.85
C GLN A 335 -22.93 16.87 6.91
N THR A 336 -21.64 17.25 6.85
CA THR A 336 -20.67 16.75 5.87
C THR A 336 -19.59 15.84 6.48
N LYS A 337 -19.59 15.60 7.79
CA LYS A 337 -18.64 14.74 8.54
C LYS A 337 -18.55 13.26 8.14
N TYR A 338 -19.33 12.81 7.15
CA TYR A 338 -19.27 11.47 6.58
C TYR A 338 -18.72 11.45 5.14
N GLU A 339 -18.40 12.60 4.55
CA GLU A 339 -18.10 12.71 3.12
C GLU A 339 -16.66 12.34 2.75
N ASP A 340 -15.66 12.75 3.55
CA ASP A 340 -14.23 12.52 3.23
C ASP A 340 -13.65 11.28 3.93
N GLU A 341 -13.76 11.21 5.26
CA GLU A 341 -13.11 10.17 6.06
C GLU A 341 -14.04 9.65 7.16
N ILE A 342 -14.04 8.33 7.35
CA ILE A 342 -14.71 7.65 8.44
C ILE A 342 -13.74 6.70 9.11
N ILE A 343 -13.85 6.56 10.42
CA ILE A 343 -13.11 5.57 11.19
C ILE A 343 -13.91 4.28 11.17
N LEU A 344 -13.23 3.14 11.04
CA LEU A 344 -13.85 1.81 11.10
C LEU A 344 -13.31 1.04 12.31
N ALA A 345 -14.21 0.52 13.14
CA ALA A 345 -13.88 -0.45 14.19
C ALA A 345 -14.50 -1.80 13.87
N TYR A 346 -13.77 -2.86 14.11
CA TYR A 346 -14.22 -4.22 13.86
C TYR A 346 -14.65 -4.86 15.18
N ASN A 347 -15.89 -5.33 15.24
CA ASN A 347 -16.36 -6.18 16.34
C ASN A 347 -16.55 -7.61 15.83
N ASP A 348 -15.73 -8.52 16.36
CA ASP A 348 -15.76 -9.95 16.04
C ASP A 348 -16.70 -10.76 16.93
N VAL A 349 -17.04 -10.19 18.10
CA VAL A 349 -17.77 -10.88 19.15
C VAL A 349 -19.26 -10.58 18.99
N ASP A 350 -20.07 -11.63 18.96
CA ASP A 350 -21.52 -11.52 18.89
C ASP A 350 -22.12 -11.49 20.31
N GLU A 351 -21.70 -10.50 21.09
CA GLU A 351 -22.10 -10.31 22.50
C GLU A 351 -22.85 -8.99 22.70
N TYR A 352 -23.94 -9.03 23.45
CA TYR A 352 -24.69 -7.84 23.81
C TYR A 352 -23.77 -6.85 24.56
N PRO A 353 -23.75 -5.54 24.21
CA PRO A 353 -24.75 -4.82 23.40
C PRO A 353 -24.50 -4.78 21.89
N ARG A 354 -23.34 -5.23 21.40
CA ARG A 354 -22.91 -5.05 19.99
C ARG A 354 -22.81 -6.37 19.23
N GLN A 355 -23.59 -6.49 18.16
CA GLN A 355 -23.49 -7.65 17.25
C GLN A 355 -22.19 -7.64 16.45
N LYS A 356 -21.84 -8.79 15.87
CA LYS A 356 -20.70 -8.89 14.94
C LYS A 356 -20.90 -7.99 13.71
N ALA A 357 -20.13 -6.92 13.62
CA ALA A 357 -20.22 -5.90 12.57
C ALA A 357 -18.93 -5.08 12.44
N ILE A 358 -18.81 -4.37 11.32
CA ILE A 358 -17.91 -3.22 11.21
C ILE A 358 -18.72 -1.99 11.60
N TYR A 359 -18.26 -1.28 12.61
CA TYR A 359 -18.83 -0.03 13.07
C TYR A 359 -18.10 1.16 12.42
N TYR A 360 -18.83 2.19 12.01
CA TYR A 360 -18.23 3.41 11.48
C TYR A 360 -18.52 4.62 12.34
N TYR A 361 -17.53 5.53 12.40
CA TYR A 361 -17.56 6.77 13.16
C TYR A 361 -17.19 7.95 12.26
N PRO A 362 -17.92 9.09 12.34
CA PRO A 362 -17.62 10.25 11.51
C PRO A 362 -16.39 11.00 11.98
N VAL A 363 -15.76 11.70 11.04
CA VAL A 363 -14.62 12.58 11.29
C VAL A 363 -15.02 14.00 10.91
N MET A 364 -14.87 14.94 11.83
CA MET A 364 -15.19 16.36 11.59
C MET A 364 -13.96 17.21 11.30
N GLN A 365 -12.78 16.77 11.74
CA GLN A 365 -11.54 17.49 11.46
C GLN A 365 -10.42 16.50 11.14
N LYS A 366 -9.63 16.87 10.13
CA LYS A 366 -8.48 16.11 9.66
C LYS A 366 -7.27 17.03 9.53
N SER A 367 -6.24 16.74 10.32
CA SER A 367 -5.06 17.58 10.40
C SER A 367 -3.78 16.77 10.13
N ALA A 368 -2.93 17.27 9.24
CA ALA A 368 -1.59 16.74 9.00
C ALA A 368 -0.57 17.64 9.69
N ILE A 369 0.16 17.08 10.66
CA ILE A 369 1.06 17.84 11.52
C ILE A 369 2.54 17.48 11.29
N ARG A 370 3.42 18.47 11.43
CA ARG A 370 4.88 18.29 11.36
C ARG A 370 5.58 18.89 12.57
N PRO A 371 6.76 18.39 12.96
CA PRO A 371 7.51 18.95 14.09
C PRO A 371 7.87 20.41 13.83
N GLN A 372 7.66 21.28 14.83
CA GLN A 372 8.07 22.68 14.75
C GLN A 372 9.59 22.80 14.60
N ARG A 373 10.06 23.45 13.53
CA ARG A 373 11.50 23.63 13.25
C ARG A 373 12.04 24.95 13.78
N THR A 374 11.25 26.02 13.72
CA THR A 374 11.68 27.40 13.98
C THR A 374 11.92 27.68 15.47
N LYS A 375 11.02 27.25 16.36
CA LYS A 375 11.18 27.43 17.82
C LYS A 375 12.36 26.62 18.41
N ASN A 376 12.70 25.48 17.80
CA ASN A 376 13.87 24.69 18.19
C ASN A 376 15.21 25.37 17.86
N ILE A 377 15.28 26.14 16.77
CA ILE A 377 16.50 26.88 16.39
C ILE A 377 16.75 28.02 17.38
N ALA A 378 15.72 28.84 17.68
CA ALA A 378 15.82 29.96 18.62
C ALA A 378 16.36 29.54 20.01
N ARG A 379 15.86 28.43 20.56
CA ARG A 379 16.35 27.82 21.81
C ARG A 379 17.81 27.37 21.75
N THR A 380 18.24 26.79 20.64
CA THR A 380 19.62 26.30 20.49
C THR A 380 20.62 27.48 20.38
N SER A 381 20.15 28.64 19.91
CA SER A 381 20.93 29.88 19.83
C SER A 381 20.79 30.81 21.05
N GLY A 382 20.01 30.45 22.07
CA GLY A 382 19.89 31.22 23.32
C GLY A 382 19.09 32.53 23.23
N LEU A 383 18.29 32.72 22.18
CA LEU A 383 17.30 33.81 22.11
C LEU A 383 15.95 33.27 22.60
N SER A 384 15.53 33.68 23.80
CA SER A 384 14.19 33.42 24.33
C SER A 384 13.16 34.25 23.55
N GLN A 385 12.14 33.58 23.01
CA GLN A 385 11.02 34.24 22.33
C GLN A 385 9.86 34.43 23.34
N GLU A 386 9.02 35.46 23.15
CA GLU A 386 7.80 35.61 23.95
C GLU A 386 6.98 34.31 23.92
N GLY A 387 6.63 33.76 25.09
CA GLY A 387 5.88 32.51 25.25
C GLY A 387 6.69 31.25 25.53
N ASP A 388 8.04 31.29 25.52
CA ASP A 388 8.86 30.13 25.93
C ASP A 388 8.69 29.77 27.42
N ASP A 389 8.19 30.67 28.27
CA ASP A 389 7.97 30.41 29.70
C ASP A 389 6.72 29.54 30.00
N MET A 390 5.89 29.25 28.99
CA MET A 390 4.64 28.47 29.14
C MET A 390 4.74 27.00 28.68
N ILE A 391 5.94 26.48 28.42
CA ILE A 391 6.08 25.10 27.95
C ILE A 391 5.91 24.14 29.13
N ILE A 392 4.84 23.38 29.09
CA ILE A 392 4.55 22.40 30.13
C ILE A 392 5.24 21.08 29.76
N ASN A 393 6.19 20.64 30.59
CA ASN A 393 6.95 19.42 30.29
C ASN A 393 6.23 18.14 30.73
N GLN A 394 5.32 18.25 31.69
CA GLN A 394 4.61 17.13 32.28
C GLN A 394 3.17 17.54 32.58
N LEU A 395 2.24 16.63 32.29
CA LEU A 395 0.83 16.74 32.67
C LEU A 395 0.47 15.59 33.59
N ASP A 396 -0.23 15.91 34.66
CA ASP A 396 -0.82 14.93 35.57
C ASP A 396 -2.34 14.96 35.31
N ILE A 397 -2.88 13.85 34.84
CA ILE A 397 -4.23 13.79 34.26
C ILE A 397 -5.12 12.89 35.10
N SER A 398 -6.24 13.44 35.56
CA SER A 398 -7.31 12.70 36.21
C SER A 398 -8.46 12.48 35.24
N ILE A 399 -9.06 11.29 35.26
CA ILE A 399 -10.24 10.97 34.48
C ILE A 399 -11.46 11.31 35.34
N LEU A 400 -12.44 11.97 34.73
CA LEU A 400 -13.69 12.35 35.36
C LEU A 400 -14.84 11.75 34.55
N ASP A 401 -15.92 11.42 35.25
CA ASP A 401 -17.16 11.04 34.59
C ASP A 401 -17.74 12.24 33.82
N PRO A 402 -18.41 11.99 32.68
CA PRO A 402 -19.00 13.05 31.87
C PRO A 402 -20.05 13.84 32.66
N THR A 403 -20.06 15.16 32.47
CA THR A 403 -21.06 16.04 33.08
C THR A 403 -22.45 15.78 32.50
N GLU A 404 -23.50 16.23 33.20
CA GLU A 404 -24.89 16.09 32.72
C GLU A 404 -25.09 16.77 31.35
N GLU A 405 -24.46 17.93 31.14
CA GLU A 405 -24.45 18.64 29.85
C GLU A 405 -23.81 17.82 28.74
N MET A 406 -22.66 17.19 28.99
CA MET A 406 -22.01 16.30 28.01
C MET A 406 -22.89 15.09 27.69
N LEU A 407 -23.51 14.49 28.71
CA LEU A 407 -24.41 13.34 28.52
C LEU A 407 -25.64 13.72 27.67
N ASP A 408 -26.19 14.91 27.86
CA ASP A 408 -27.31 15.40 27.06
C ASP A 408 -26.90 15.73 25.62
N ALA A 409 -25.71 16.32 25.41
CA ALA A 409 -25.15 16.49 24.07
C ALA A 409 -24.96 15.14 23.36
N MET A 410 -24.37 14.15 24.03
CA MET A 410 -24.20 12.79 23.49
C MET A 410 -25.54 12.14 23.12
N LYS A 411 -26.58 12.28 23.97
CA LYS A 411 -27.94 11.82 23.65
C LYS A 411 -28.51 12.52 22.42
N ASN A 412 -28.32 13.84 22.31
CA ASN A 412 -28.80 14.61 21.16
C ASN A 412 -28.15 14.15 19.85
N TYR A 413 -26.83 13.91 19.84
CA TYR A 413 -26.15 13.38 18.65
C TYR A 413 -26.53 11.92 18.35
N LYS A 414 -26.83 11.11 19.37
CA LYS A 414 -27.37 9.76 19.18
C LYS A 414 -28.74 9.79 18.47
N GLU A 415 -29.62 10.71 18.86
CA GLU A 415 -30.95 10.87 18.23
C GLU A 415 -30.89 11.57 16.87
N LYS A 416 -29.97 12.53 16.71
CA LYS A 416 -29.79 13.35 15.51
C LYS A 416 -28.32 13.34 15.06
N PRO A 417 -27.87 12.26 14.38
CA PRO A 417 -26.45 12.07 14.04
C PRO A 417 -25.88 13.10 13.07
N LEU A 418 -26.73 13.82 12.33
CA LEU A 418 -26.33 14.90 11.41
C LEU A 418 -26.35 16.29 12.09
N GLY A 419 -26.53 16.33 13.40
CA GLY A 419 -26.73 17.57 14.15
C GLY A 419 -28.19 18.01 14.15
N TRP A 420 -28.47 19.00 14.99
CA TRP A 420 -29.75 19.71 15.04
C TRP A 420 -29.49 21.18 14.74
N ASP A 421 -30.54 21.88 14.29
CA ASP A 421 -30.50 23.33 14.12
C ASP A 421 -30.45 23.96 15.52
N GLN A 422 -29.24 24.06 16.08
CA GLN A 422 -28.92 24.99 17.15
C GLN A 422 -28.94 26.34 16.49
N GLY A 423 -30.06 27.07 16.61
CA GLY A 423 -30.23 28.34 15.92
C GLY A 423 -28.98 29.21 16.09
N GLY A 424 -28.22 29.35 15.01
CA GLY A 424 -27.01 30.17 14.89
C GLY A 424 -26.11 30.20 16.13
N GLU A 425 -25.54 29.08 16.55
CA GLU A 425 -24.27 29.15 17.28
C GLU A 425 -23.19 29.45 16.23
N GLU A 426 -22.83 30.74 16.13
CA GLU A 426 -21.54 31.13 15.56
C GLU A 426 -20.45 30.28 16.23
N PRO A 427 -19.42 29.82 15.49
CA PRO A 427 -18.32 29.10 16.11
C PRO A 427 -17.79 29.93 17.27
N GLU A 428 -17.71 29.34 18.47
CA GLU A 428 -17.20 29.97 19.68
C GLU A 428 -15.87 30.68 19.37
N GLN A 429 -15.96 31.97 19.08
CA GLN A 429 -14.86 32.90 19.25
C GLN A 429 -14.85 33.17 20.75
N ASP A 430 -13.79 32.72 21.42
CA ASP A 430 -13.44 33.19 22.75
C ASP A 430 -13.36 34.72 22.72
N SER A 431 -14.46 35.38 23.12
CA SER A 431 -14.54 36.83 23.25
C SER A 431 -14.93 37.19 24.68
N GLU A 432 -13.95 37.31 25.56
CA GLU A 432 -14.07 38.14 26.76
C GLU A 432 -13.45 39.52 26.49
N ALA A 433 -14.30 40.55 26.36
CA ALA A 433 -14.28 41.74 27.24
C ALA A 433 -15.06 42.94 26.64
N GLY A 434 -16.31 43.07 27.09
CA GLY A 434 -16.84 44.28 27.72
C GLY A 434 -17.03 45.56 26.89
N LYS A 435 -18.29 45.98 26.73
CA LYS A 435 -18.67 47.40 26.90
C LYS A 435 -20.12 47.56 27.34
N SER A 436 -20.27 48.42 28.34
CA SER A 436 -21.45 48.75 29.12
C SER A 436 -22.49 49.57 28.35
N ASP A 437 -23.75 49.24 28.60
CA ASP A 437 -24.98 49.97 28.32
C ASP A 437 -24.98 51.41 28.87
N THR A 438 -25.51 52.38 28.10
CA THR A 438 -26.31 53.50 28.63
C THR A 438 -27.25 54.11 27.56
N LYS A 439 -28.53 53.74 27.65
CA LYS A 439 -29.79 54.51 27.49
C LYS A 439 -30.01 55.54 26.35
N SER A 440 -31.06 55.23 25.59
CA SER A 440 -32.10 56.00 24.84
C SER A 440 -32.64 57.27 25.56
N PRO A 441 -33.58 58.12 25.01
CA PRO A 441 -34.59 57.80 23.96
C PRO A 441 -35.15 58.94 23.04
N ASP A 442 -36.10 58.50 22.18
CA ASP A 442 -37.27 59.18 21.57
C ASP A 442 -37.12 60.22 20.44
N GLU A 443 -37.78 59.97 19.29
CA GLU A 443 -39.14 60.47 18.97
C GLU A 443 -39.60 60.07 17.55
N ASP A 444 -40.78 59.43 17.50
CA ASP A 444 -41.92 59.60 16.58
C ASP A 444 -41.76 59.61 15.04
N ARG A 445 -42.48 58.69 14.37
CA ARG A 445 -43.82 59.00 13.80
C ARG A 445 -44.53 57.78 13.19
N ASP A 446 -45.77 57.64 13.60
CA ASP A 446 -46.85 56.76 13.15
C ASP A 446 -47.25 56.94 11.67
N ALA A 447 -47.89 55.91 11.09
CA ALA A 447 -49.34 55.90 10.81
C ALA A 447 -49.72 55.21 9.47
N GLU A 448 -50.46 54.10 9.61
CA GLU A 448 -51.62 53.62 8.82
C GLU A 448 -51.41 53.25 7.32
N GLY A 449 -51.94 52.16 6.75
CA GLY A 449 -53.11 51.35 7.07
C GLY A 449 -54.20 51.56 6.00
N GLU A 450 -54.41 50.54 5.13
CA GLU A 450 -55.66 50.18 4.40
C GLU A 450 -56.29 51.27 3.47
N ASP A 451 -56.75 51.03 2.23
CA ASP A 451 -57.73 50.06 1.74
C ASP A 451 -57.76 50.04 0.19
N GLU A 452 -58.55 49.09 -0.31
CA GLU A 452 -58.81 48.62 -1.66
C GLU A 452 -59.56 49.60 -2.61
N ASP A 453 -59.72 49.10 -3.85
CA ASP A 453 -60.82 49.33 -4.79
C ASP A 453 -60.67 50.27 -6.01
N GLU A 454 -60.71 49.57 -7.16
CA GLU A 454 -61.65 49.74 -8.27
C GLU A 454 -61.45 50.82 -9.37
N ASP A 455 -61.63 50.29 -10.59
CA ASP A 455 -62.21 50.88 -11.80
C ASP A 455 -61.38 51.72 -12.79
N GLU A 456 -61.03 51.01 -13.89
CA GLU A 456 -61.41 51.25 -15.30
C GLU A 456 -61.19 52.62 -16.01
N GLU A 457 -60.56 52.46 -17.18
CA GLU A 457 -60.75 53.14 -18.47
C GLU A 457 -60.37 54.63 -18.64
N ASP A 458 -59.25 54.87 -19.36
CA ASP A 458 -59.27 55.38 -20.75
C ASP A 458 -57.93 55.07 -21.47
#